data_AF-A0A7E5VN01-F1
#
_entry.id   AF-A0A7E5VN01-F1
#
_cell.length_a   1.000
_cell.length_b   1.000
_cell.length_c   1.000
_cell.angle_alpha   90.00
_cell.angle_beta   90.00
_cell.angle_gamma   90.00
#
_symmetry.space_group_name_H-M   'P 1'
#
loop_
_entity.id
_entity.type
_entity.pdbx_description
1 polymer ?
#
loop_
_entity_poly.entity_id
_entity_poly.type
_entity_poly.pdbx_seq_one_letter_code
_entity_poly.pdbx_strand_id
1 'polypeptide(L)'
;MAGLEFPHEITPVTEEEDKIIKKYYTGYARTFVRMGPEKYILSAGYGDHVPEIYNLEVRPDDIWVTTFPRSGTTWLQEIVWLIANNLDFETAKNVSITKRYAYIDYRAQRFEIRPESKDPNLKVLTWTHDDFRTFPDMTSPRYVKSHLPLSFLPPKLLDTAKVFYIARDPRDVVVSYYFGHKLFRYFDADAVVEMKEFWDLFKNDLVMHTPILPHVKEAWLKRDHPNMMFLFYEELQNDVSSVIDKICKFLGKEYSAQQKQQLMEHIDFNNMKKKPIAGLPKKEEGSEMTFFRKGKADNWRQYFDEEMTKEAEEYMERNLKDTDMRFPSVIH
;
A
#
# COMPACT_ATOMS: atom_id res chain seq x y z
N MET A 1 29.50 4.78 -11.05
CA MET A 1 28.67 5.35 -12.13
C MET A 1 27.67 6.26 -11.46
N ALA A 2 27.49 7.50 -11.93
CA ALA A 2 26.44 8.37 -11.39
C ALA A 2 25.07 7.73 -11.67
N GLY A 3 24.15 7.77 -10.69
CA GLY A 3 22.79 7.26 -10.86
C GLY A 3 22.04 7.99 -11.97
N LEU A 4 20.95 7.40 -12.44
CA LEU A 4 19.98 8.05 -13.32
C LEU A 4 19.38 9.27 -12.61
N GLU A 5 19.23 10.36 -13.35
CA GLU A 5 18.46 11.50 -12.86
C GLU A 5 16.98 11.10 -12.71
N PHE A 6 16.36 11.48 -11.60
CA PHE A 6 14.93 11.26 -11.40
C PHE A 6 14.16 12.18 -12.38
N PRO A 7 13.36 11.63 -13.32
CA PRO A 7 12.90 12.39 -14.47
C PRO A 7 11.65 13.25 -14.18
N HIS A 8 11.12 13.20 -12.97
CA HIS A 8 9.85 13.83 -12.62
C HIS A 8 10.08 15.08 -11.77
N GLU A 9 9.28 16.10 -12.04
CA GLU A 9 9.29 17.34 -11.26
C GLU A 9 8.85 17.09 -9.81
N ILE A 10 9.50 17.77 -8.87
CA ILE A 10 9.17 17.77 -7.44
C ILE A 10 8.98 19.23 -7.03
N THR A 11 7.74 19.62 -6.76
CA THR A 11 7.41 20.98 -6.35
C THR A 11 6.75 20.99 -4.98
N PRO A 12 7.01 21.98 -4.11
CA PRO A 12 6.18 22.18 -2.92
C PRO A 12 4.69 22.30 -3.30
N VAL A 13 3.80 21.85 -2.42
CA VAL A 13 2.37 22.17 -2.53
C VAL A 13 2.14 23.69 -2.47
N THR A 14 1.01 24.17 -3.00
CA THR A 14 0.71 25.62 -2.96
C THR A 14 0.49 26.12 -1.53
N GLU A 15 0.52 27.42 -1.31
CA GLU A 15 0.24 28.00 0.02
C GLU A 15 -1.18 27.64 0.52
N GLU A 16 -2.17 27.58 -0.37
CA GLU A 16 -3.54 27.17 -0.05
C GLU A 16 -3.60 25.69 0.36
N GLU A 17 -2.94 24.82 -0.41
CA GLU A 17 -2.86 23.39 -0.11
C GLU A 17 -2.16 23.17 1.24
N ASP A 18 -1.02 23.82 1.47
CA ASP A 18 -0.26 23.74 2.71
C ASP A 18 -1.09 24.19 3.93
N LYS A 19 -1.87 25.27 3.80
CA LYS A 19 -2.82 25.71 4.84
C LYS A 19 -3.89 24.67 5.17
N ILE A 20 -4.34 23.89 4.19
CA ILE A 20 -5.32 22.80 4.40
C ILE A 20 -4.63 21.59 5.04
N ILE A 21 -3.53 21.13 4.44
CA ILE A 21 -2.75 19.95 4.88
C ILE A 21 -2.31 20.11 6.33
N LYS A 22 -1.78 21.28 6.71
CA LYS A 22 -1.31 21.55 8.08
C LYS A 22 -2.40 21.52 9.15
N LYS A 23 -3.68 21.58 8.79
CA LYS A 23 -4.77 21.35 9.77
C LYS A 23 -4.83 19.90 10.25
N TYR A 24 -4.41 18.96 9.41
CA TYR A 24 -4.56 17.53 9.65
C TYR A 24 -3.22 16.82 9.89
N TYR A 25 -2.17 17.27 9.21
CA TYR A 25 -0.81 16.73 9.28
C TYR A 25 0.12 17.61 10.16
N THR A 26 -0.35 18.05 11.33
CA THR A 26 0.37 18.99 12.23
C THR A 26 1.73 18.47 12.73
N GLY A 27 1.93 17.16 12.79
CA GLY A 27 3.17 16.52 13.20
C GLY A 27 4.28 16.55 12.13
N TYR A 28 3.96 16.93 10.89
CA TYR A 28 4.93 17.06 9.80
C TYR A 28 5.53 18.46 9.79
N ALA A 29 6.84 18.56 10.04
CA ALA A 29 7.56 19.83 10.17
C ALA A 29 7.85 20.52 8.83
N ARG A 30 7.81 19.77 7.71
CA ARG A 30 8.10 20.28 6.36
C ARG A 30 6.87 20.19 5.48
N THR A 31 6.72 21.17 4.59
CA THR A 31 5.66 21.24 3.59
C THR A 31 5.72 20.03 2.66
N PHE A 32 4.55 19.48 2.33
CA PHE A 32 4.41 18.36 1.40
C PHE A 32 4.82 18.78 -0.01
N VAL A 33 5.02 17.80 -0.89
CA VAL A 33 5.40 18.00 -2.28
C VAL A 33 4.36 17.39 -3.21
N ARG A 34 4.21 17.99 -4.39
CA ARG A 34 3.58 17.41 -5.57
C ARG A 34 4.68 16.80 -6.45
N MET A 35 4.50 15.55 -6.86
CA MET A 35 5.50 14.80 -7.62
C MET A 35 4.93 14.24 -8.91
N GLY A 36 5.67 14.45 -10.01
CA GLY A 36 5.34 13.93 -11.34
C GLY A 36 4.11 14.55 -11.99
N PRO A 37 3.79 14.10 -13.22
CA PRO A 37 2.73 14.71 -14.04
C PRO A 37 1.33 14.61 -13.40
N GLU A 38 1.08 13.55 -12.64
CA GLU A 38 -0.17 13.30 -11.92
C GLU A 38 -0.23 14.06 -10.58
N LYS A 39 0.82 14.82 -10.23
CA LYS A 39 0.91 15.64 -9.02
C LYS A 39 0.61 14.84 -7.74
N TYR A 40 1.28 13.70 -7.58
CA TYR A 40 1.17 12.90 -6.37
C TYR A 40 1.52 13.70 -5.13
N ILE A 41 0.64 13.73 -4.14
CA ILE A 41 0.91 14.42 -2.88
C ILE A 41 1.68 13.50 -1.93
N LEU A 42 2.91 13.88 -1.62
CA LEU A 42 3.82 13.10 -0.79
C LEU A 42 4.47 14.00 0.27
N SER A 43 4.95 13.41 1.36
CA SER A 43 5.69 14.16 2.36
C SER A 43 7.06 14.59 1.81
N ALA A 44 7.65 15.67 2.35
CA ALA A 44 8.91 16.22 1.84
C ALA A 44 10.05 15.19 1.71
N GLY A 45 10.14 14.23 2.63
CA GLY A 45 11.14 13.17 2.63
C GLY A 45 11.02 12.21 1.45
N TYR A 46 9.83 12.04 0.85
CA TYR A 46 9.75 11.37 -0.45
C TYR A 46 10.46 12.17 -1.53
N GLY A 47 10.29 13.50 -1.53
CA GLY A 47 10.98 14.36 -2.49
C GLY A 47 12.51 14.29 -2.35
N ASP A 48 13.01 14.16 -1.13
CA ASP A 48 14.46 14.06 -0.89
C ASP A 48 15.04 12.71 -1.33
N HIS A 49 14.31 11.60 -1.10
CA HIS A 49 14.84 10.23 -1.21
C HIS A 49 14.34 9.44 -2.42
N VAL A 50 13.40 9.97 -3.21
CA VAL A 50 12.94 9.30 -4.42
C VAL A 50 14.06 9.06 -5.44
N PRO A 51 15.09 9.93 -5.61
CA PRO A 51 16.18 9.62 -6.53
C PRO A 51 16.97 8.37 -6.13
N GLU A 52 17.18 8.13 -4.83
CA GLU A 52 17.81 6.92 -4.32
C GLU A 52 16.94 5.69 -4.57
N ILE A 53 15.63 5.78 -4.31
CA ILE A 53 14.67 4.70 -4.56
C ILE A 53 14.61 4.36 -6.06
N TYR A 54 14.57 5.37 -6.92
CA TYR A 54 14.55 5.24 -8.37
C TYR A 54 15.82 4.56 -8.92
N ASN A 55 16.92 4.64 -8.19
CA ASN A 55 18.21 4.07 -8.58
C ASN A 55 18.56 2.77 -7.86
N LEU A 56 17.64 2.18 -7.09
CA LEU A 56 17.89 0.89 -6.44
C LEU A 56 18.25 -0.17 -7.49
N GLU A 57 19.31 -0.93 -7.20
CA GLU A 57 19.65 -2.11 -8.00
C GLU A 57 18.55 -3.15 -7.85
N VAL A 58 17.95 -3.54 -8.97
CA VAL A 58 16.98 -4.64 -9.05
C VAL A 58 17.72 -5.92 -9.42
N ARG A 59 17.43 -7.02 -8.72
CA ARG A 59 17.99 -8.35 -9.00
C ARG A 59 16.93 -9.27 -9.63
N PRO A 60 17.32 -10.24 -10.47
CA PRO A 60 16.36 -11.11 -11.16
C PRO A 60 15.46 -11.94 -10.25
N ASP A 61 15.92 -12.22 -9.03
CA ASP A 61 15.19 -13.00 -8.03
C ASP A 61 14.48 -12.13 -6.97
N ASP A 62 14.42 -10.83 -7.19
CA ASP A 62 13.57 -9.96 -6.38
C ASP A 62 12.08 -10.23 -6.65
N ILE A 63 11.28 -10.10 -5.59
CA ILE A 63 9.83 -10.14 -5.67
C ILE A 63 9.27 -8.86 -5.05
N TRP A 64 8.62 -8.06 -5.88
CA TRP A 64 8.05 -6.77 -5.49
C TRP A 64 6.55 -6.86 -5.30
N VAL A 65 6.03 -6.29 -4.21
CA VAL A 65 4.60 -6.10 -3.97
C VAL A 65 4.34 -4.61 -3.84
N THR A 66 3.79 -4.02 -4.90
CA THR A 66 3.55 -2.58 -5.03
C THR A 66 2.05 -2.32 -5.03
N THR A 67 1.55 -1.37 -4.23
CA THR A 67 0.10 -1.12 -4.11
C THR A 67 -0.17 0.31 -3.69
N PHE A 68 -1.30 0.90 -4.10
CA PHE A 68 -1.82 2.03 -3.32
C PHE A 68 -2.14 1.56 -1.88
N PRO A 69 -1.83 2.34 -0.83
CA PRO A 69 -2.05 1.92 0.55
C PRO A 69 -3.46 1.38 0.81
N ARG A 70 -3.57 0.36 1.66
CA ARG A 70 -4.86 -0.23 2.13
C ARG A 70 -5.65 -1.01 1.06
N SER A 71 -4.99 -1.44 0.00
CA SER A 71 -5.59 -2.23 -1.10
C SER A 71 -5.42 -3.75 -0.99
N GLY A 72 -4.94 -4.27 0.15
CA GLY A 72 -4.73 -5.72 0.35
C GLY A 72 -3.27 -6.18 0.41
N THR A 73 -2.32 -5.25 0.46
CA THR A 73 -0.87 -5.49 0.45
C THR A 73 -0.42 -6.60 1.39
N THR A 74 -0.79 -6.55 2.68
CA THR A 74 -0.33 -7.54 3.67
C THR A 74 -0.84 -8.95 3.38
N TRP A 75 -2.07 -9.07 2.85
CA TRP A 75 -2.63 -10.38 2.50
C TRP A 75 -1.87 -10.97 1.31
N LEU A 76 -1.66 -10.16 0.28
CA LEU A 76 -0.88 -10.56 -0.89
C LEU A 76 0.58 -10.89 -0.54
N GLN A 77 1.24 -10.07 0.30
CA GLN A 77 2.61 -10.32 0.75
C GLN A 77 2.75 -11.69 1.44
N GLU A 78 1.78 -12.08 2.27
CA GLU A 78 1.77 -13.38 2.95
C GLU A 78 1.63 -14.54 1.94
N ILE A 79 0.68 -14.43 1.01
CA ILE A 79 0.44 -15.43 -0.04
C ILE A 79 1.68 -15.61 -0.91
N VAL A 80 2.22 -14.51 -1.44
CA VAL A 80 3.39 -14.50 -2.32
C VAL A 80 4.61 -15.07 -1.61
N TRP A 81 4.85 -14.67 -0.36
CA TRP A 81 6.01 -15.15 0.39
C TRP A 81 5.92 -16.64 0.66
N LEU A 82 4.76 -17.16 1.09
CA LEU A 82 4.58 -18.60 1.32
C LEU A 82 4.76 -19.40 0.03
N ILE A 83 4.14 -18.96 -1.08
CA ILE A 83 4.27 -19.64 -2.38
C ILE A 83 5.72 -19.63 -2.88
N ALA A 84 6.44 -18.51 -2.75
CA ALA A 84 7.82 -18.41 -3.18
C ALA A 84 8.77 -19.28 -2.33
N ASN A 85 8.52 -19.38 -1.01
CA ASN A 85 9.35 -20.11 -0.04
C ASN A 85 8.82 -21.51 0.28
N ASN A 86 8.27 -22.23 -0.71
CA ASN A 86 7.92 -23.64 -0.59
C ASN A 86 6.93 -23.95 0.56
N LEU A 87 6.01 -23.02 0.83
CA LEU A 87 5.03 -23.09 1.92
C LEU A 87 5.68 -23.25 3.30
N ASP A 88 6.77 -22.53 3.57
CA ASP A 88 7.41 -22.47 4.89
C ASP A 88 6.53 -21.73 5.92
N PHE A 89 5.52 -22.43 6.42
CA PHE A 89 4.58 -21.92 7.43
C PHE A 89 5.26 -21.66 8.78
N GLU A 90 6.30 -22.42 9.12
CA GLU A 90 7.03 -22.25 10.38
C GLU A 90 7.75 -20.90 10.42
N THR A 91 8.49 -20.55 9.37
CA THR A 91 9.11 -19.23 9.27
C THR A 91 8.06 -18.12 9.19
N ALA A 92 6.99 -18.30 8.40
CA ALA A 92 5.93 -17.29 8.30
C ALA A 92 5.22 -17.01 9.65
N LYS A 93 5.14 -18.03 10.52
CA LYS A 93 4.58 -17.93 11.88
C LYS A 93 5.53 -17.25 12.86
N ASN A 94 6.82 -17.54 12.77
CA ASN A 94 7.83 -17.10 13.74
C ASN A 94 8.53 -15.79 13.36
N VAL A 95 8.49 -15.40 12.08
CA VAL A 95 9.13 -14.19 11.56
C VAL A 95 8.06 -13.21 11.04
N SER A 96 7.98 -12.04 11.68
CA SER A 96 7.07 -10.96 11.30
C SER A 96 7.22 -10.60 9.83
N ILE A 97 6.11 -10.24 9.18
CA ILE A 97 6.11 -9.75 7.79
C ILE A 97 7.02 -8.53 7.61
N THR A 98 7.18 -7.71 8.65
CA THR A 98 8.05 -6.51 8.67
C THR A 98 9.55 -6.84 8.65
N LYS A 99 9.92 -8.11 8.90
CA LYS A 99 11.28 -8.65 8.75
C LYS A 99 11.44 -9.46 7.46
N ARG A 100 10.33 -9.91 6.88
CA ARG A 100 10.33 -10.70 5.65
C ARG A 100 10.33 -9.82 4.39
N TYR A 101 9.82 -8.59 4.49
CA TYR A 101 9.80 -7.62 3.40
C TYR A 101 10.51 -6.32 3.78
N ALA A 102 11.36 -5.83 2.89
CA ALA A 102 11.86 -4.46 2.93
C ALA A 102 10.74 -3.50 2.52
N TYR A 103 10.39 -2.53 3.35
CA TYR A 103 9.48 -1.45 2.97
C TYR A 103 10.30 -0.23 2.58
N ILE A 104 10.70 -0.20 1.31
CA ILE A 104 11.73 0.72 0.80
C ILE A 104 11.37 2.20 0.99
N ASP A 105 10.08 2.54 0.96
CA ASP A 105 9.60 3.92 1.10
C ASP A 105 9.53 4.41 2.55
N TYR A 106 9.63 3.50 3.52
CA TYR A 106 9.25 3.76 4.89
C TYR A 106 10.03 4.91 5.54
N ARG A 107 11.33 4.99 5.24
CA ARG A 107 12.21 6.02 5.79
C ARG A 107 11.85 7.41 5.26
N ALA A 108 11.65 7.51 3.95
CA ALA A 108 11.23 8.72 3.25
C ALA A 108 9.89 9.25 3.80
N GLN A 109 9.00 8.35 4.20
CA GLN A 109 7.70 8.70 4.76
C GLN A 109 7.75 9.35 6.15
N ARG A 110 8.64 8.89 7.05
CA ARG A 110 8.45 9.09 8.51
C ARG A 110 9.53 9.89 9.23
N PHE A 111 10.81 9.54 9.10
CA PHE A 111 11.81 9.87 10.14
C PHE A 111 12.41 11.27 10.02
N GLU A 112 12.36 11.90 8.84
CA GLU A 112 12.95 13.23 8.64
C GLU A 112 11.96 14.37 8.82
N ILE A 113 10.68 14.05 8.96
CA ILE A 113 9.60 15.04 8.88
C ILE A 113 8.78 15.07 10.16
N ARG A 114 8.72 13.96 10.90
CA ARG A 114 8.08 13.91 12.20
C ARG A 114 9.15 13.79 13.28
N PRO A 115 9.23 14.72 14.24
CA PRO A 115 10.14 14.58 15.36
C PRO A 115 9.81 13.27 16.09
N GLU A 116 10.85 12.58 16.56
CA GLU A 116 10.64 11.42 17.43
C GLU A 116 9.74 11.83 18.60
N SER A 117 8.77 10.97 18.90
CA SER A 117 7.86 11.26 20.01
C SER A 117 8.68 11.45 21.28
N LYS A 118 8.46 12.56 21.98
CA LYS A 118 9.03 12.80 23.29
C LYS A 118 8.39 11.95 24.39
N ASP A 119 7.30 11.22 24.08
CA ASP A 119 6.70 10.28 24.99
C ASP A 119 7.53 8.98 25.02
N PRO A 120 8.26 8.71 26.11
CA PRO A 120 9.10 7.51 26.23
C PRO A 120 8.29 6.20 26.20
N ASN A 121 6.97 6.26 26.38
CA ASN A 121 6.08 5.10 26.27
C ASN A 121 5.57 4.86 24.85
N LEU A 122 5.73 5.83 23.94
CA LEU A 122 5.34 5.69 22.56
C LEU A 122 6.39 4.86 21.82
N LYS A 123 6.22 3.54 21.82
CA LYS A 123 7.05 2.64 21.00
C LYS A 123 6.99 3.10 19.55
N VAL A 124 8.14 3.51 19.01
CA VAL A 124 8.27 3.80 17.57
C VAL A 124 7.87 2.53 16.84
N LEU A 125 6.73 2.55 16.13
CA LEU A 125 6.33 1.40 15.32
C LEU A 125 7.39 1.14 14.25
N THR A 126 8.16 0.08 14.38
CA THR A 126 9.12 -0.30 13.34
C THR A 126 8.40 -1.12 12.28
N TRP A 127 7.85 -0.43 11.27
CA TRP A 127 7.08 -1.06 10.19
C TRP A 127 7.94 -1.83 9.18
N THR A 128 9.25 -1.64 9.21
CA THR A 128 10.22 -2.47 8.52
C THR A 128 11.57 -2.40 9.22
N HIS A 129 12.35 -3.44 9.06
CA HIS A 129 13.77 -3.46 9.42
C HIS A 129 14.67 -3.02 8.26
N ASP A 130 14.15 -3.09 7.03
CA ASP A 130 14.89 -2.81 5.81
C ASP A 130 14.16 -1.79 4.95
N ASP A 131 14.87 -0.73 4.56
CA ASP A 131 14.37 0.33 3.69
C ASP A 131 15.32 0.53 2.50
N PHE A 132 15.11 1.56 1.68
CA PHE A 132 15.93 1.80 0.49
C PHE A 132 17.44 1.90 0.79
N ARG A 133 17.85 2.20 2.03
CA ARG A 133 19.26 2.34 2.42
C ARG A 133 19.94 1.00 2.68
N THR A 134 19.21 0.02 3.24
CA THR A 134 19.74 -1.32 3.55
C THR A 134 19.41 -2.34 2.46
N PHE A 135 18.42 -2.05 1.62
CA PHE A 135 17.99 -2.92 0.52
C PHE A 135 19.12 -3.40 -0.42
N PRO A 136 20.12 -2.57 -0.78
CA PRO A 136 21.26 -3.01 -1.58
C PRO A 136 22.08 -4.13 -0.92
N ASP A 137 22.17 -4.13 0.41
CA ASP A 137 23.02 -5.07 1.18
C ASP A 137 22.29 -6.36 1.57
N MET A 138 20.98 -6.45 1.33
CA MET A 138 20.19 -7.64 1.65
C MET A 138 20.63 -8.86 0.83
N THR A 139 20.58 -10.05 1.45
CA THR A 139 20.80 -11.31 0.74
C THR A 139 19.60 -11.69 -0.10
N SER A 140 19.86 -12.22 -1.29
CA SER A 140 18.85 -12.76 -2.21
C SER A 140 18.25 -14.09 -1.71
N PRO A 141 16.97 -14.41 -2.04
CA PRO A 141 16.02 -13.58 -2.76
C PRO A 141 15.44 -12.46 -1.87
N ARG A 142 15.25 -11.26 -2.43
CA ARG A 142 14.73 -10.11 -1.68
C ARG A 142 13.24 -9.93 -1.94
N TYR A 143 12.49 -9.64 -0.87
CA TYR A 143 11.07 -9.35 -0.93
C TYR A 143 10.84 -7.87 -0.61
N VAL A 144 10.17 -7.17 -1.52
CA VAL A 144 10.04 -5.71 -1.49
C VAL A 144 8.59 -5.30 -1.37
N LYS A 145 8.31 -4.33 -0.51
CA LYS A 145 7.03 -3.67 -0.39
C LYS A 145 7.20 -2.21 -0.78
N SER A 146 6.32 -1.70 -1.63
CA SER A 146 6.23 -0.27 -1.91
C SER A 146 4.78 0.21 -2.06
N HIS A 147 4.57 1.47 -1.72
CA HIS A 147 3.36 2.25 -1.98
C HIS A 147 3.59 3.41 -2.95
N LEU A 148 4.75 3.44 -3.62
CA LEU A 148 5.03 4.37 -4.71
C LEU A 148 4.43 3.87 -6.03
N PRO A 149 4.03 4.79 -6.94
CA PRO A 149 3.65 4.43 -8.30
C PRO A 149 4.86 3.84 -9.06
N LEU A 150 4.59 3.02 -10.09
CA LEU A 150 5.64 2.34 -10.84
C LEU A 150 6.61 3.32 -11.50
N SER A 151 6.12 4.49 -11.92
CA SER A 151 6.91 5.56 -12.52
C SER A 151 7.99 6.13 -11.58
N PHE A 152 7.89 5.88 -10.27
CA PHE A 152 8.87 6.34 -9.26
C PHE A 152 9.80 5.23 -8.76
N LEU A 153 9.59 4.00 -9.22
CA LEU A 153 10.44 2.85 -8.93
C LEU A 153 11.52 2.67 -10.01
N PRO A 154 12.51 1.77 -9.81
CA PRO A 154 13.57 1.57 -10.80
C PRO A 154 13.02 1.34 -12.22
N PRO A 155 13.51 2.06 -13.24
CA PRO A 155 12.89 2.05 -14.57
C PRO A 155 12.95 0.68 -15.27
N LYS A 156 13.94 -0.16 -14.92
CA LYS A 156 14.11 -1.52 -15.42
C LYS A 156 13.50 -2.59 -14.51
N LEU A 157 12.64 -2.19 -13.56
CA LEU A 157 12.06 -3.10 -12.58
C LEU A 157 11.39 -4.30 -13.25
N LEU A 158 10.49 -4.06 -14.21
CA LEU A 158 9.77 -5.13 -14.90
C LEU A 158 10.65 -5.92 -15.88
N ASP A 159 11.70 -5.32 -16.42
CA ASP A 159 12.67 -6.03 -17.28
C ASP A 159 13.50 -7.05 -16.48
N THR A 160 13.57 -6.88 -15.15
CA THR A 160 14.49 -7.63 -14.28
C THR A 160 13.76 -8.56 -13.33
N ALA A 161 12.75 -8.06 -12.60
CA ALA A 161 12.14 -8.75 -11.46
C ALA A 161 10.62 -8.89 -11.60
N LYS A 162 10.04 -9.81 -10.83
CA LYS A 162 8.59 -10.00 -10.75
C LYS A 162 7.96 -8.95 -9.85
N VAL A 163 6.87 -8.36 -10.32
CA VAL A 163 6.07 -7.36 -9.60
C VAL A 163 4.65 -7.85 -9.48
N PHE A 164 4.14 -7.84 -8.26
CA PHE A 164 2.73 -8.01 -7.96
C PHE A 164 2.12 -6.65 -7.63
N TYR A 165 0.98 -6.36 -8.24
CA TYR A 165 0.17 -5.20 -7.92
C TYR A 165 -1.23 -5.67 -7.55
N ILE A 166 -1.76 -5.18 -6.42
CA ILE A 166 -3.17 -5.40 -6.06
C ILE A 166 -3.91 -4.08 -5.93
N ALA A 167 -4.96 -3.95 -6.75
CA ALA A 167 -5.91 -2.86 -6.73
C ALA A 167 -7.12 -3.21 -5.87
N ARG A 168 -7.85 -2.21 -5.42
CA ARG A 168 -9.10 -2.35 -4.67
C ARG A 168 -10.01 -1.20 -5.03
N ASP A 169 -11.33 -1.39 -4.96
CA ASP A 169 -12.29 -0.30 -5.20
C ASP A 169 -11.88 0.95 -4.39
N PRO A 170 -11.62 2.10 -5.06
CA PRO A 170 -11.19 3.33 -4.41
C PRO A 170 -12.11 3.78 -3.27
N ARG A 171 -13.40 3.50 -3.34
CA ARG A 171 -14.38 3.88 -2.30
C ARG A 171 -14.15 3.09 -1.02
N ASP A 172 -13.88 1.80 -1.13
CA ASP A 172 -13.49 0.98 0.02
C ASP A 172 -12.07 1.29 0.52
N VAL A 173 -11.18 1.69 -0.37
CA VAL A 173 -9.85 2.19 0.00
C VAL A 173 -9.96 3.45 0.85
N VAL A 174 -10.79 4.42 0.46
CA VAL A 174 -11.04 5.66 1.24
C VAL A 174 -11.42 5.31 2.66
N VAL A 175 -12.42 4.45 2.87
CA VAL A 175 -12.84 4.05 4.22
C VAL A 175 -11.70 3.34 4.97
N SER A 176 -11.00 2.40 4.32
CA SER A 176 -9.88 1.69 4.94
C SER A 176 -8.71 2.61 5.29
N TYR A 177 -8.53 3.67 4.50
CA TYR A 177 -7.45 4.63 4.66
C TYR A 177 -7.77 5.71 5.68
N TYR A 178 -9.03 6.12 5.81
CA TYR A 178 -9.53 6.94 6.93
C TYR A 178 -9.17 6.30 8.28
N PHE A 179 -9.55 5.04 8.49
CA PHE A 179 -9.19 4.32 9.72
C PHE A 179 -7.68 4.06 9.83
N GLY A 180 -6.99 3.89 8.69
CA GLY A 180 -5.54 3.80 8.65
C GLY A 180 -4.85 5.09 9.13
N HIS A 181 -5.37 6.26 8.77
CA HIS A 181 -4.83 7.55 9.21
C HIS A 181 -4.96 7.72 10.73
N LYS A 182 -6.06 7.25 11.32
CA LYS A 182 -6.23 7.20 12.78
C LYS A 182 -5.26 6.21 13.43
N LEU A 183 -5.18 4.99 12.90
CA LEU A 183 -4.36 3.91 13.47
C LEU A 183 -2.85 4.21 13.42
N PHE A 184 -2.36 4.70 12.27
CA PHE A 184 -0.94 5.01 12.07
C PHE A 184 -0.58 6.44 12.47
N ARG A 185 -1.57 7.19 12.97
CA ARG A 185 -1.46 8.60 13.34
C ARG A 185 -0.92 9.45 12.21
N TYR A 186 -1.25 9.15 10.95
CA TYR A 186 -0.87 10.02 9.83
C TYR A 186 -1.49 11.40 9.98
N PHE A 187 -2.71 11.46 10.50
CA PHE A 187 -3.21 12.68 11.14
C PHE A 187 -2.85 12.65 12.61
N ASP A 188 -2.64 13.84 13.17
CA ASP A 188 -2.27 13.97 14.57
C ASP A 188 -3.44 13.59 15.49
N ALA A 189 -3.11 13.10 16.69
CA ALA A 189 -4.09 12.45 17.57
C ALA A 189 -5.26 13.36 17.97
N ASP A 190 -5.04 14.68 17.99
CA ASP A 190 -6.05 15.68 18.34
C ASP A 190 -6.89 16.12 17.14
N ALA A 191 -6.52 15.74 15.91
CA ALA A 191 -7.31 16.01 14.72
C ALA A 191 -8.51 15.06 14.67
N VAL A 192 -9.67 15.55 15.13
CA VAL A 192 -10.95 14.89 14.88
C VAL A 192 -11.32 15.17 13.43
N VAL A 193 -11.17 14.15 12.58
CA VAL A 193 -11.56 14.23 11.16
C VAL A 193 -12.75 13.33 10.95
N GLU A 194 -13.84 13.90 10.44
CA GLU A 194 -15.03 13.14 10.06
C GLU A 194 -14.85 12.48 8.70
N MET A 195 -15.63 11.42 8.41
CA MET A 195 -15.50 10.70 7.14
C MET A 195 -15.72 11.62 5.93
N LYS A 196 -16.67 12.56 6.03
CA LYS A 196 -16.97 13.54 4.98
C LYS A 196 -15.78 14.45 4.68
N GLU A 197 -15.15 14.99 5.72
CA GLU A 197 -13.95 15.81 5.57
C GLU A 197 -12.78 15.00 4.98
N PHE A 198 -12.62 13.74 5.41
CA PHE A 198 -11.60 12.87 4.83
C PHE A 198 -11.85 12.60 3.35
N TRP A 199 -13.10 12.36 2.97
CA TRP A 199 -13.48 12.19 1.57
C TRP A 199 -13.23 13.46 0.75
N ASP A 200 -13.55 14.64 1.29
CA ASP A 200 -13.25 15.92 0.65
C ASP A 200 -11.76 16.10 0.40
N LEU A 201 -10.91 15.76 1.38
CA LEU A 201 -9.46 15.78 1.17
C LEU A 201 -9.02 14.77 0.12
N PHE A 202 -9.56 13.55 0.17
CA PHE A 202 -9.15 12.46 -0.70
C PHE A 202 -9.52 12.72 -2.17
N LYS A 203 -10.76 13.16 -2.44
CA LYS A 203 -11.26 13.41 -3.80
C LYS A 203 -10.59 14.61 -4.48
N ASN A 204 -9.99 15.50 -3.69
CA ASN A 204 -9.20 16.65 -4.14
C ASN A 204 -7.67 16.39 -4.09
N ASP A 205 -7.26 15.13 -3.93
CA ASP A 205 -5.87 14.71 -3.92
C ASP A 205 -5.00 15.42 -2.87
N LEU A 206 -5.55 15.62 -1.66
CA LEU A 206 -4.90 16.24 -0.50
C LEU A 206 -4.56 15.25 0.62
N VAL A 207 -4.66 13.94 0.33
CA VAL A 207 -4.29 12.85 1.23
C VAL A 207 -3.02 12.18 0.72
N MET A 208 -2.00 11.98 1.58
CA MET A 208 -0.72 11.36 1.19
C MET A 208 -0.89 10.14 0.26
N HIS A 209 -0.07 10.07 -0.79
CA HIS A 209 -0.07 9.12 -1.92
C HIS A 209 -1.16 9.30 -2.99
N THR A 210 -2.19 10.13 -2.78
CA THR A 210 -3.17 10.44 -3.84
C THR A 210 -2.52 11.23 -4.99
N PRO A 211 -3.03 11.13 -6.24
CA PRO A 211 -4.28 10.50 -6.68
C PRO A 211 -4.21 8.96 -6.84
N ILE A 212 -5.24 8.25 -6.36
CA ILE A 212 -5.27 6.76 -6.41
C ILE A 212 -5.48 6.20 -7.82
N LEU A 213 -6.34 6.79 -8.65
CA LEU A 213 -6.66 6.22 -9.96
C LEU A 213 -5.48 6.25 -10.94
N PRO A 214 -4.70 7.33 -11.07
CA PRO A 214 -3.45 7.32 -11.83
C PRO A 214 -2.47 6.26 -11.32
N HIS A 215 -2.33 6.10 -10.00
CA HIS A 215 -1.48 5.06 -9.41
C HIS A 215 -1.88 3.64 -9.87
N VAL A 216 -3.18 3.36 -9.88
CA VAL A 216 -3.71 2.05 -10.31
C VAL A 216 -3.59 1.89 -11.82
N LYS A 217 -3.88 2.94 -12.60
CA LYS A 217 -3.79 2.95 -14.06
C LYS A 217 -2.39 2.67 -14.56
N GLU A 218 -1.35 3.20 -13.91
CA GLU A 218 0.04 2.89 -14.26
C GLU A 218 0.31 1.38 -14.25
N ALA A 219 -0.10 0.69 -13.17
CA ALA A 219 0.04 -0.76 -13.08
C ALA A 219 -0.90 -1.51 -14.04
N TRP A 220 -2.13 -1.00 -14.23
CA TRP A 220 -3.09 -1.58 -15.17
C TRP A 220 -2.60 -1.55 -16.63
N LEU A 221 -1.90 -0.50 -17.04
CA LEU A 221 -1.29 -0.39 -18.36
C LEU A 221 -0.11 -1.37 -18.56
N LYS A 222 0.44 -1.90 -17.47
CA LYS A 222 1.53 -2.90 -17.49
C LYS A 222 1.03 -4.31 -17.20
N ARG A 223 -0.28 -4.54 -17.02
CA ARG A 223 -0.85 -5.81 -16.56
C ARG A 223 -0.51 -7.02 -17.44
N ASP A 224 -0.29 -6.80 -18.74
CA ASP A 224 0.05 -7.87 -19.70
C ASP A 224 1.56 -8.12 -19.80
N HIS A 225 2.39 -7.37 -19.07
CA HIS A 225 3.82 -7.60 -19.01
C HIS A 225 4.11 -8.95 -18.32
N PRO A 226 5.01 -9.81 -18.84
CA PRO A 226 5.24 -11.16 -18.30
C PRO A 226 5.76 -11.19 -16.84
N ASN A 227 6.31 -10.08 -16.37
CA ASN A 227 6.76 -9.89 -14.99
C ASN A 227 5.81 -9.01 -14.15
N MET A 228 4.62 -8.66 -14.63
CA MET A 228 3.58 -8.00 -13.86
C MET A 228 2.44 -8.99 -13.56
N MET A 229 2.04 -9.08 -12.30
CA MET A 229 0.82 -9.74 -11.88
C MET A 229 -0.12 -8.69 -11.26
N PHE A 230 -1.10 -8.24 -12.04
CA PHE A 230 -2.14 -7.34 -11.56
C PHE A 230 -3.32 -8.15 -11.02
N LEU A 231 -3.75 -7.86 -9.80
CA LEU A 231 -4.85 -8.51 -9.10
C LEU A 231 -5.83 -7.47 -8.54
N PHE A 232 -7.05 -7.90 -8.26
CA PHE A 232 -8.00 -7.14 -7.45
C PHE A 232 -8.16 -7.77 -6.06
N TYR A 233 -8.32 -6.92 -5.04
CA TYR A 233 -8.67 -7.34 -3.68
C TYR A 233 -9.97 -8.14 -3.66
N GLU A 234 -10.93 -7.75 -4.50
CA GLU A 234 -12.22 -8.39 -4.66
C GLU A 234 -12.10 -9.82 -5.23
N GLU A 235 -11.08 -10.11 -6.05
CA GLU A 235 -10.80 -11.49 -6.50
C GLU A 235 -10.34 -12.37 -5.35
N LEU A 236 -9.49 -11.86 -4.45
CA LEU A 236 -9.09 -12.60 -3.24
C LEU A 236 -10.27 -12.90 -2.32
N GLN A 237 -11.28 -12.04 -2.33
CA GLN A 237 -12.51 -12.23 -1.55
C GLN A 237 -13.44 -13.27 -2.20
N ASN A 238 -13.58 -13.21 -3.53
CA ASN A 238 -14.50 -14.07 -4.27
C ASN A 238 -13.96 -15.51 -4.43
N ASP A 239 -12.70 -15.67 -4.83
CA ASP A 239 -12.10 -16.97 -5.11
C ASP A 239 -10.58 -16.94 -4.86
N VAL A 240 -10.21 -17.08 -3.59
CA VAL A 240 -8.81 -17.14 -3.18
C VAL A 240 -8.06 -18.33 -3.79
N SER A 241 -8.75 -19.44 -4.09
CA SER A 241 -8.13 -20.64 -4.69
C SER A 241 -7.63 -20.33 -6.11
N SER A 242 -8.48 -19.71 -6.93
CA SER A 242 -8.11 -19.27 -8.29
C SER A 242 -6.97 -18.25 -8.26
N VAL A 243 -6.97 -17.32 -7.31
CA VAL A 243 -5.86 -16.36 -7.17
C VAL A 243 -4.55 -17.07 -6.77
N ILE A 244 -4.60 -18.05 -5.85
CA ILE A 244 -3.43 -18.87 -5.51
C ILE A 244 -2.90 -19.60 -6.74
N ASP A 245 -3.77 -20.15 -7.59
CA ASP A 245 -3.36 -20.82 -8.82
C ASP A 245 -2.67 -19.86 -9.80
N LYS A 246 -3.21 -18.64 -9.98
CA LYS A 246 -2.57 -17.59 -10.78
C LYS A 246 -1.17 -17.24 -10.25
N ILE A 247 -1.03 -17.06 -8.94
CA ILE A 247 0.26 -16.71 -8.30
C ILE A 247 1.26 -17.87 -8.42
N CYS A 248 0.82 -19.13 -8.19
CA CYS A 248 1.66 -20.32 -8.36
C CYS A 248 2.21 -20.40 -9.78
N LYS A 249 1.34 -20.27 -10.79
CA LYS A 249 1.74 -20.27 -12.20
C LYS A 249 2.73 -19.15 -12.51
N PHE A 250 2.47 -17.95 -12.02
CA PHE A 250 3.35 -16.79 -12.24
C PHE A 250 4.72 -16.93 -11.59
N LEU A 251 4.81 -17.60 -10.44
CA LEU A 251 6.06 -17.90 -9.75
C LEU A 251 6.73 -19.21 -10.21
N GLY A 252 6.12 -19.95 -11.14
CA GLY A 252 6.64 -21.25 -11.58
C GLY A 252 6.64 -22.30 -10.46
N LYS A 253 5.63 -22.26 -9.59
CA LYS A 253 5.46 -23.18 -8.45
C LYS A 253 4.26 -24.09 -8.69
N GLU A 254 4.36 -25.32 -8.22
CA GLU A 254 3.27 -26.29 -8.24
C GLU A 254 3.10 -26.87 -6.84
N TYR A 255 1.85 -26.96 -6.40
CA TYR A 255 1.47 -27.49 -5.09
C TYR A 255 0.25 -28.39 -5.24
N SER A 256 0.16 -29.41 -4.39
CA SER A 256 -1.01 -30.29 -4.32
C SER A 256 -2.26 -29.54 -3.85
N ALA A 257 -3.44 -30.10 -4.11
CA ALA A 257 -4.70 -29.55 -3.60
C ALA A 257 -4.69 -29.43 -2.06
N GLN A 258 -4.09 -30.39 -1.36
CA GLN A 258 -3.95 -30.35 0.10
C GLN A 258 -3.05 -29.20 0.57
N GLN A 259 -1.92 -28.98 -0.11
CA GLN A 259 -1.01 -27.89 0.21
C GLN A 259 -1.66 -26.51 -0.03
N LYS A 260 -2.43 -26.37 -1.11
CA LYS A 260 -3.20 -25.14 -1.39
C LYS A 260 -4.30 -24.92 -0.34
N GLN A 261 -4.97 -26.00 0.10
CA GLN A 261 -5.95 -25.94 1.18
C GLN A 261 -5.32 -25.44 2.49
N GLN A 262 -4.15 -25.96 2.87
CA GLN A 262 -3.41 -25.50 4.04
C GLN A 262 -3.02 -24.02 3.94
N LEU A 263 -2.60 -23.57 2.75
CA LEU A 263 -2.32 -22.17 2.50
C LEU A 263 -3.57 -21.31 2.70
N MET A 264 -4.71 -21.70 2.11
CA MET A 264 -5.99 -20.99 2.25
C MET A 264 -6.43 -20.87 3.72
N GLU A 265 -6.29 -21.94 4.50
CA GLU A 265 -6.60 -21.93 5.93
C GLU A 265 -5.70 -20.97 6.73
N HIS A 266 -4.41 -20.90 6.39
CA HIS A 266 -3.46 -20.01 7.06
C HIS A 266 -3.75 -18.53 6.77
N ILE A 267 -4.09 -18.20 5.52
CA ILE A 267 -4.33 -16.82 5.07
C ILE A 267 -5.78 -16.37 5.29
N ASP A 268 -6.64 -17.22 5.83
CA ASP A 268 -8.02 -16.85 6.16
C ASP A 268 -8.03 -15.58 7.01
N PHE A 269 -8.93 -14.66 6.66
CA PHE A 269 -8.97 -13.33 7.28
C PHE A 269 -9.15 -13.41 8.81
N ASN A 270 -9.93 -14.36 9.32
CA ASN A 270 -10.14 -14.50 10.76
C ASN A 270 -8.89 -15.02 11.46
N ASN A 271 -8.09 -15.84 10.79
CA ASN A 271 -6.81 -16.33 11.31
C ASN A 271 -5.74 -15.22 11.28
N MET A 272 -5.66 -14.46 10.19
CA MET A 272 -4.74 -13.33 10.08
C MET A 272 -5.06 -12.22 11.09
N LYS A 273 -6.35 -11.94 11.33
CA LYS A 273 -6.80 -10.94 12.31
C LYS A 273 -6.42 -11.27 13.76
N LYS A 274 -6.22 -12.55 14.10
CA LYS A 274 -5.82 -12.98 15.45
C LYS A 274 -4.33 -12.75 15.73
N LYS A 275 -3.50 -12.60 14.70
CA LYS A 275 -2.04 -12.42 14.88
C LYS A 275 -1.76 -11.00 15.38
N PRO A 276 -1.12 -10.83 16.56
CA PRO A 276 -0.76 -9.50 17.05
C PRO A 276 0.32 -8.90 16.12
N ILE A 277 0.09 -7.68 15.67
CA ILE A 277 1.10 -6.92 14.92
C ILE A 277 1.90 -6.10 15.93
N ALA A 278 3.20 -6.38 16.00
CA ALA A 278 4.11 -5.72 16.92
C ALA A 278 4.05 -4.19 16.73
N GLY A 279 3.86 -3.47 17.84
CA GLY A 279 3.86 -2.00 17.86
C GLY A 279 2.49 -1.34 17.72
N LEU A 280 1.44 -2.04 17.28
CA LEU A 280 0.09 -1.47 17.27
C LEU A 280 -0.49 -1.34 18.69
N PRO A 281 -1.30 -0.30 18.97
CA PRO A 281 -2.02 -0.22 20.23
C PRO A 281 -2.92 -1.44 20.41
N LYS A 282 -3.11 -1.87 21.67
CA LYS A 282 -4.10 -2.92 21.97
C LYS A 282 -5.46 -2.44 21.47
N LYS A 283 -6.19 -3.32 20.78
CA LYS A 283 -7.53 -3.03 20.30
C LYS A 283 -8.42 -2.66 21.50
N GLU A 284 -8.98 -1.46 21.50
CA GLU A 284 -10.03 -1.08 22.42
C GLU A 284 -11.34 -1.79 22.04
N GLU A 285 -12.09 -2.24 23.04
CA GLU A 285 -13.34 -2.96 22.84
C GLU A 285 -14.36 -2.04 22.12
N GLY A 286 -14.96 -2.53 21.03
CA GLY A 286 -15.84 -1.73 20.17
C GLY A 286 -15.14 -0.86 19.11
N SER A 287 -13.80 -0.70 19.15
CA SER A 287 -13.08 0.14 18.17
C SER A 287 -12.95 -0.52 16.80
N GLU A 288 -13.21 0.26 15.75
CA GLU A 288 -12.93 -0.10 14.35
C GLU A 288 -11.47 0.17 13.93
N MET A 289 -10.64 0.73 14.81
CA MET A 289 -9.23 1.06 14.53
C MET A 289 -8.34 -0.18 14.67
N THR A 290 -8.47 -1.12 13.73
CA THR A 290 -7.61 -2.31 13.65
C THR A 290 -6.97 -2.46 12.29
N PHE A 291 -5.76 -3.05 12.25
CA PHE A 291 -5.03 -3.28 11.01
C PHE A 291 -5.80 -4.16 10.02
N PHE A 292 -6.28 -5.31 10.52
CA PHE A 292 -7.30 -6.14 9.87
C PHE A 292 -8.67 -5.73 10.40
N ARG A 293 -9.40 -4.92 9.62
CA ARG A 293 -10.66 -4.29 10.05
C ARG A 293 -11.87 -5.21 9.85
N LYS A 294 -12.50 -5.10 8.67
CA LYS A 294 -13.69 -5.89 8.28
C LYS A 294 -13.39 -6.94 7.21
N GLY A 295 -12.39 -6.71 6.35
CA GLY A 295 -12.00 -7.68 5.32
C GLY A 295 -13.13 -8.00 4.35
N LYS A 296 -13.92 -7.00 3.96
CA LYS A 296 -15.08 -7.09 3.06
C LYS A 296 -14.98 -5.99 2.00
N ALA A 297 -15.51 -6.25 0.81
CA ALA A 297 -15.78 -5.21 -0.18
C ALA A 297 -17.22 -4.67 -0.06
N ASP A 298 -17.51 -3.60 -0.78
CA ASP A 298 -18.77 -2.84 -0.80
C ASP A 298 -19.20 -2.28 0.56
N ASN A 299 -18.26 -2.22 1.51
CA ASN A 299 -18.52 -1.77 2.86
C ASN A 299 -18.50 -0.23 2.97
N TRP A 300 -18.05 0.47 1.93
CA TRP A 300 -18.05 1.93 1.85
C TRP A 300 -19.47 2.55 1.96
N ARG A 301 -20.50 1.85 1.47
CA ARG A 301 -21.90 2.29 1.52
C ARG A 301 -22.44 2.53 2.94
N GLN A 302 -21.79 1.97 3.97
CA GLN A 302 -22.15 2.20 5.37
C GLN A 302 -21.58 3.51 5.93
N TYR A 303 -20.65 4.16 5.22
CA TYR A 303 -19.91 5.34 5.69
C TYR A 303 -20.18 6.58 4.85
N PHE A 304 -20.75 6.39 3.66
CA PHE A 304 -21.04 7.46 2.71
C PHE A 304 -22.51 7.81 2.84
N ASP A 305 -22.80 9.08 3.06
CA ASP A 305 -24.16 9.61 2.91
C ASP A 305 -24.55 9.69 1.41
N GLU A 306 -25.75 10.16 1.12
CA GLU A 306 -26.26 10.27 -0.26
C GLU A 306 -25.40 11.19 -1.13
N GLU A 307 -24.92 12.31 -0.56
CA GLU A 307 -24.09 13.27 -1.28
C GLU A 307 -22.72 12.68 -1.59
N MET A 308 -22.04 12.10 -0.60
CA MET A 308 -20.76 11.42 -0.77
C MET A 308 -20.87 10.26 -1.76
N THR A 309 -21.98 9.51 -1.73
CA THR A 309 -22.23 8.41 -2.66
C THR A 309 -22.27 8.91 -4.10
N LYS A 310 -23.04 9.98 -4.35
CA LYS A 310 -23.13 10.60 -5.68
C LYS A 310 -21.77 11.11 -6.16
N GLU A 311 -21.05 11.84 -5.31
CA GLU A 311 -19.72 12.34 -5.65
C GLU A 311 -18.72 11.22 -5.93
N ALA A 312 -18.80 10.11 -5.18
CA ALA A 312 -17.94 8.96 -5.38
C ALA A 312 -18.23 8.25 -6.71
N GLU A 313 -19.51 8.15 -7.10
CA GLU A 313 -19.90 7.62 -8.41
C GLU A 313 -19.41 8.51 -9.55
N GLU A 314 -19.60 9.83 -9.46
CA GLU A 314 -19.07 10.80 -10.43
C GLU A 314 -17.53 10.78 -10.49
N TYR A 315 -16.87 10.66 -9.33
CA TYR A 315 -15.42 10.52 -9.24
C TYR A 315 -14.93 9.27 -9.98
N MET A 316 -15.59 8.12 -9.77
CA MET A 316 -15.26 6.86 -10.44
C MET A 316 -15.53 6.92 -11.94
N GLU A 317 -16.69 7.44 -12.36
CA GLU A 317 -17.06 7.58 -13.77
C GLU A 317 -16.05 8.45 -14.52
N ARG A 318 -15.76 9.65 -13.99
CA ARG A 318 -14.80 10.58 -14.58
C ARG A 318 -13.42 9.95 -14.75
N ASN A 319 -12.94 9.24 -13.72
CA ASN A 319 -11.60 8.66 -13.76
C ASN A 319 -11.52 7.35 -14.56
N LEU A 320 -12.61 6.62 -14.77
CA LEU A 320 -12.61 5.36 -15.52
C LEU A 320 -13.08 5.49 -16.98
N LYS A 321 -13.56 6.68 -17.37
CA LYS A 321 -14.14 6.95 -18.69
C LYS A 321 -13.26 6.50 -19.85
N ASP A 322 -11.97 6.81 -19.80
CA ASP A 322 -11.03 6.58 -20.92
C ASP A 322 -10.14 5.34 -20.71
N THR A 323 -10.61 4.36 -19.92
CA THR A 323 -9.91 3.09 -19.69
C THR A 323 -10.88 1.92 -19.70
N ASP A 324 -10.35 0.74 -20.06
CA ASP A 324 -11.00 -0.56 -19.93
C ASP A 324 -10.96 -1.14 -18.50
N MET A 325 -10.29 -0.48 -17.54
CA MET A 325 -10.20 -0.93 -16.16
C MET A 325 -11.57 -0.93 -15.46
N ARG A 326 -11.99 -2.08 -14.93
CA ARG A 326 -13.21 -2.22 -14.13
C ARG A 326 -12.92 -3.03 -12.87
N PHE A 327 -13.36 -2.51 -11.73
CA PHE A 327 -13.23 -3.21 -10.44
C PHE A 327 -14.29 -4.32 -10.36
N PRO A 328 -13.90 -5.56 -10.00
CA PRO A 328 -14.86 -6.64 -9.82
C PRO A 328 -15.84 -6.35 -8.68
N SER A 329 -17.09 -6.75 -8.82
CA SER A 329 -18.03 -6.80 -7.69
C SER A 329 -17.72 -8.01 -6.82
N VAL A 330 -18.03 -7.93 -5.52
CA VAL A 330 -17.97 -9.10 -4.65
C VAL A 330 -19.28 -9.89 -4.74
N ILE A 331 -19.16 -11.21 -4.84
CA ILE A 331 -20.30 -12.12 -4.79
C ILE A 331 -20.58 -12.39 -3.31
N HIS A 332 -21.76 -11.95 -2.83
CA HIS A 332 -22.17 -12.10 -1.43
C HIS A 332 -22.77 -13.47 -1.11
#